data_AF-A0A090T2H4-F1
#
_entry.id   AF-A0A090T2H4-F1
#
_cell.length_a   1.000
_cell.length_b   1.000
_cell.length_c   1.000
_cell.angle_alpha   90.00
_cell.angle_beta   90.00
_cell.angle_gamma   90.00
#
_symmetry.space_group_name_H-M   'P 1'
#
loop_
_entity.id
_entity.type
_entity.pdbx_description
1 polymer ?
#
loop_
_entity_poly.entity_id
_entity_poly.type
_entity_poly.pdbx_seq_one_letter_code
_entity_poly.pdbx_strand_id
1 'polypeptide(L)'
;MKKSIVSLSLLAAFSGSVMAADPCMDINGTLVCDAKQEKDVHSATIIKENADGSIDVHEVKAKKIGPDRVQVDSKNINYDVTGSGKVIKTENVSTDRYQDGELESSDDSKKEQRVIGEFPKDPVDPGYENIDPNFEVKNPGGTPEKPEIDDIERNTNDISAIGKMVGEGGKAIAGNAGAIDHNAGAIEANKAGITANSNRISGLEQDMKAMGDRVNRMEGKLSNGVAGVAAMSSIKYQGSGIGLGVSNYNGSNAIAVGAGVTFGSEEQWMVNGAISHAQTNLHGISQSDTIGAASVSYSFK
;
A
#
# COMPACT_ATOMS: atom_id res chain seq x y z
N MET A 1 -3.94 -0.62 24.97
CA MET A 1 -3.58 -1.54 23.87
C MET A 1 -4.23 -1.24 22.51
N LYS A 2 -5.43 -0.64 22.40
CA LYS A 2 -6.02 -0.33 21.08
C LYS A 2 -5.33 0.79 20.27
N LYS A 3 -4.57 1.68 20.92
CA LYS A 3 -3.90 2.84 20.26
C LYS A 3 -2.68 2.46 19.41
N SER A 4 -1.94 1.41 19.79
CA SER A 4 -0.68 1.01 19.12
C SER A 4 -0.89 0.27 17.79
N ILE A 5 -2.05 -0.37 17.59
CA ILE A 5 -2.36 -1.11 16.36
C ILE A 5 -2.65 -0.17 15.18
N VAL A 6 -3.20 1.02 15.45
CA VAL A 6 -3.54 2.02 14.40
C VAL A 6 -2.28 2.69 13.84
N SER A 7 -1.29 2.96 14.68
CA SER A 7 -0.03 3.60 14.26
C SER A 7 0.86 2.65 13.42
N LEU A 8 0.89 1.35 13.73
CA LEU A 8 1.69 0.38 12.99
C LEU A 8 1.11 0.04 11.60
N SER A 9 -0.21 -0.01 11.49
CA SER A 9 -0.91 -0.26 10.22
C SER A 9 -0.82 0.92 9.25
N LEU A 10 -0.74 2.15 9.76
CA LEU A 10 -0.48 3.34 8.93
C LEU A 10 0.93 3.30 8.32
N LEU A 11 1.95 2.90 9.08
CA LEU A 11 3.35 2.87 8.61
C LEU A 11 3.55 1.89 7.44
N ALA A 12 2.81 0.77 7.42
CA ALA A 12 2.80 -0.17 6.31
C ALA A 12 2.22 0.43 5.01
N ALA A 13 1.22 1.32 5.12
CA ALA A 13 0.59 1.99 3.98
C ALA A 13 1.48 3.07 3.32
N PHE A 14 2.49 3.60 4.01
CA PHE A 14 3.39 4.66 3.50
C PHE A 14 4.66 4.14 2.78
N SER A 15 4.83 2.82 2.65
CA SER A 15 6.02 2.22 2.04
C SER A 15 6.08 2.29 0.50
N GLY A 16 5.07 2.88 -0.17
CA GLY A 16 5.05 2.90 -1.63
C GLY A 16 4.16 3.97 -2.25
N SER A 17 4.46 5.25 -2.07
CA SER A 17 4.24 6.31 -3.08
C SER A 17 4.60 7.70 -2.53
N VAL A 18 5.44 8.44 -3.25
CA VAL A 18 5.61 9.88 -3.06
C VAL A 18 4.35 10.54 -3.60
N MET A 19 3.40 10.87 -2.72
CA MET A 19 2.17 11.56 -3.11
C MET A 19 2.51 13.03 -3.43
N ALA A 20 2.27 13.42 -4.68
CA ALA A 20 2.24 14.83 -5.07
C ALA A 20 0.79 15.30 -5.14
N ALA A 21 0.51 16.40 -4.41
CA ALA A 21 -0.50 17.41 -4.66
C ALA A 21 -1.97 17.24 -4.19
N ASP A 22 -2.26 16.42 -3.18
CA ASP A 22 -3.45 16.64 -2.33
C ASP A 22 -3.07 16.57 -0.85
N PRO A 23 -3.44 17.56 -0.01
CA PRO A 23 -2.93 17.66 1.35
C PRO A 23 -3.59 16.69 2.32
N CYS A 24 -4.70 16.04 1.96
CA CYS A 24 -5.44 15.11 2.82
C CYS A 24 -6.13 13.97 2.05
N MET A 25 -6.18 12.77 2.64
CA MET A 25 -6.91 11.60 2.14
C MET A 25 -7.93 11.14 3.19
N ASP A 26 -9.20 10.99 2.82
CA ASP A 26 -10.24 10.43 3.69
C ASP A 26 -10.28 8.90 3.61
N ILE A 27 -10.13 8.24 4.75
CA ILE A 27 -10.27 6.79 4.90
C ILE A 27 -11.39 6.52 5.93
N ASN A 28 -12.60 6.27 5.43
CA ASN A 28 -13.78 5.93 6.24
C ASN A 28 -14.13 6.97 7.33
N GLY A 29 -14.11 8.27 6.99
CA GLY A 29 -14.41 9.36 7.93
C GLY A 29 -13.21 9.75 8.80
N THR A 30 -11.99 9.39 8.37
CA THR A 30 -10.74 9.77 9.01
C THR A 30 -9.86 10.43 7.96
N LEU A 31 -9.60 11.73 8.13
CA LEU A 31 -8.77 12.51 7.22
C LEU A 31 -7.30 12.36 7.61
N VAL A 32 -6.46 11.86 6.71
CA VAL A 32 -5.01 11.80 6.88
C VAL A 32 -4.38 12.91 6.06
N CYS A 33 -3.84 13.91 6.73
CA CYS A 33 -3.26 15.11 6.15
C CYS A 33 -1.73 15.21 6.33
N ASP A 34 -1.08 15.99 5.46
CA ASP A 34 0.34 16.40 5.58
C ASP A 34 1.32 15.24 5.80
N ALA A 35 1.14 14.14 5.05
CA ALA A 35 2.09 13.04 5.06
C ALA A 35 3.42 13.50 4.45
N LYS A 36 4.49 13.49 5.25
CA LYS A 36 5.84 13.86 4.82
C LYS A 36 6.81 12.71 5.08
N GLN A 37 7.66 12.47 4.08
CA GLN A 37 8.80 11.58 4.20
C GLN A 37 10.07 12.41 4.04
N GLU A 38 10.82 12.53 5.12
CA GLU A 38 12.18 13.05 5.11
C GLU A 38 13.14 11.88 5.37
N LYS A 39 14.43 12.07 5.09
CA LYS A 39 15.43 11.01 5.25
C LYS A 39 15.35 10.46 6.69
N ASP A 40 14.97 9.18 6.80
CA ASP A 40 14.82 8.43 8.06
C ASP A 40 13.69 8.92 8.99
N VAL A 41 12.79 9.81 8.53
CA VAL A 41 11.65 10.34 9.30
C VAL A 41 10.37 10.32 8.47
N HIS A 42 9.30 9.74 9.04
CA HIS A 42 7.95 9.75 8.48
C HIS A 42 7.02 10.49 9.43
N SER A 43 6.21 11.43 8.92
CA SER A 43 5.21 12.12 9.73
C SER A 43 3.86 12.18 9.06
N ALA A 44 2.79 12.11 9.83
CA ALA A 44 1.42 12.30 9.36
C ALA A 44 0.56 12.99 10.44
N THR A 45 -0.41 13.78 10.00
CA THR A 45 -1.45 14.35 10.85
C THR A 45 -2.77 13.68 10.51
N ILE A 46 -3.46 13.14 11.50
CA ILE A 46 -4.74 12.44 11.30
C ILE A 46 -5.82 13.23 12.02
N ILE A 47 -6.85 13.64 11.31
CA ILE A 47 -7.98 14.39 11.83
C ILE A 47 -9.20 13.49 11.76
N LYS A 48 -9.89 13.31 12.88
CA LYS A 48 -11.14 12.57 12.95
C LYS A 48 -12.20 13.42 13.62
N GLU A 49 -13.33 13.56 12.95
CA GLU A 49 -14.54 14.13 13.54
C GLU A 49 -15.35 13.00 14.18
N ASN A 50 -15.69 13.15 15.45
CA ASN A 50 -16.49 12.18 16.19
C ASN A 50 -17.98 12.52 16.05
N ALA A 51 -18.85 11.55 16.34
CA ALA A 51 -20.30 11.70 16.22
C ALA A 51 -20.89 12.76 17.18
N ASP A 52 -20.15 13.15 18.22
CA ASP A 52 -20.51 14.21 19.16
C ASP A 52 -20.01 15.60 18.70
N GLY A 53 -19.38 15.70 17.53
CA GLY A 53 -18.80 16.93 16.99
C GLY A 53 -17.43 17.29 17.56
N SER A 54 -16.83 16.46 18.43
CA SER A 54 -15.45 16.65 18.87
C SER A 54 -14.47 16.30 17.74
N ILE A 55 -13.31 16.95 17.75
CA ILE A 55 -12.25 16.73 16.75
C ILE A 55 -11.02 16.14 17.43
N ASP A 56 -10.62 14.95 17.00
CA ASP A 56 -9.38 14.31 17.39
C ASP A 56 -8.31 14.55 16.33
N VAL A 57 -7.21 15.21 16.71
CA VAL A 57 -6.03 15.39 15.87
C VAL A 57 -4.90 14.54 16.43
N HIS A 58 -4.43 13.57 15.64
CA HIS A 58 -3.26 12.75 15.97
C HIS A 58 -2.10 13.11 15.06
N GLU A 59 -1.05 13.70 15.62
CA GLU A 59 0.23 13.84 14.94
C GLU A 59 1.11 12.65 15.29
N VAL A 60 1.64 11.98 14.27
CA VAL A 60 2.56 10.84 14.44
C VAL A 60 3.85 11.15 13.72
N LYS A 61 4.99 10.96 14.38
CA LYS A 61 6.33 11.05 13.80
C LYS A 61 7.10 9.78 14.12
N ALA A 62 7.45 9.02 13.09
CA ALA A 62 8.33 7.86 13.21
C ALA A 62 9.73 8.24 12.70
N LYS A 63 10.76 7.91 13.49
CA LYS A 63 12.17 8.14 13.15
C LYS A 63 12.96 6.85 13.29
N LYS A 64 13.75 6.51 12.26
CA LYS A 64 14.70 5.40 12.35
C LYS A 64 15.89 5.83 13.22
N ILE A 65 16.15 5.09 14.29
CA ILE A 65 17.23 5.39 15.27
C ILE A 65 18.32 4.31 15.31
N GLY A 66 18.17 3.25 14.52
CA GLY A 66 19.14 2.16 14.35
C GLY A 66 18.76 1.27 13.18
N PRO A 67 19.56 0.24 12.83
CA PRO A 67 19.25 -0.68 11.74
C PRO A 67 17.87 -1.31 11.90
N ASP A 68 17.53 -1.72 13.13
CA ASP A 68 16.29 -2.40 13.49
C ASP A 68 15.51 -1.70 14.60
N ARG A 69 15.77 -0.40 14.80
CA ARG A 69 15.14 0.42 15.87
C ARG A 69 14.40 1.62 15.30
N VAL A 70 13.18 1.81 15.77
CA VAL A 70 12.30 2.93 15.38
C VAL A 70 11.78 3.62 16.64
N GLN A 71 11.86 4.94 16.68
CA GLN A 71 11.19 5.77 17.67
C GLN A 71 9.92 6.35 17.05
N VAL A 72 8.80 6.24 17.74
CA VAL A 72 7.52 6.81 17.33
C VAL A 72 7.08 7.81 18.40
N ASP A 73 7.12 9.08 18.03
CA ASP A 73 6.56 10.16 18.83
C ASP A 73 5.11 10.38 18.38
N SER A 74 4.16 10.31 19.31
CA SER A 74 2.75 10.55 19.01
C SER A 74 2.21 11.69 19.88
N LYS A 75 1.46 12.60 19.26
CA LYS A 75 0.78 13.68 19.95
C LYS A 75 -0.70 13.60 19.58
N ASN A 76 -1.53 13.31 20.58
CA ASN A 76 -2.98 13.32 20.44
C ASN A 76 -3.51 14.62 21.05
N ILE A 77 -4.16 15.42 20.21
CA ILE A 77 -4.81 16.67 20.56
C ILE A 77 -6.31 16.46 20.38
N ASN A 78 -7.06 16.49 21.47
CA ASN A 78 -8.51 16.46 21.42
C ASN A 78 -9.06 17.88 21.63
N TYR A 79 -9.97 18.28 20.74
CA TYR A 79 -10.74 19.51 20.83
C TYR A 79 -12.18 19.19 21.17
N ASP A 80 -12.62 19.65 22.34
CA ASP A 80 -13.95 19.38 22.86
C ASP A 80 -14.72 20.69 23.02
N VAL A 81 -15.95 20.74 22.51
CA VAL A 81 -16.83 21.92 22.65
C VAL A 81 -17.84 21.62 23.73
N THR A 82 -17.64 22.23 24.90
CA THR A 82 -18.60 22.07 26.00
C THR A 82 -19.95 22.68 25.62
N GLY A 83 -21.05 22.19 26.22
CA GLY A 83 -22.39 22.80 26.05
C GLY A 83 -22.50 24.27 26.47
N SER A 84 -21.44 24.84 27.06
CA SER A 84 -21.31 26.26 27.37
C SER A 84 -20.62 27.11 26.30
N GLY A 85 -20.24 26.51 25.16
CA GLY A 85 -19.50 27.17 24.08
C GLY A 85 -18.00 27.37 24.39
N LYS A 86 -17.42 26.64 25.35
CA LYS A 86 -15.97 26.65 25.58
C LYS A 86 -15.29 25.56 24.77
N VAL A 87 -14.19 25.91 24.11
CA VAL A 87 -13.32 24.97 23.41
C VAL A 87 -12.19 24.55 24.35
N ILE A 88 -12.19 23.29 24.74
CA ILE A 88 -11.15 22.68 25.58
C ILE A 88 -10.18 21.93 24.67
N LYS A 89 -8.89 22.28 24.79
CA LYS A 89 -7.80 21.55 24.15
C LYS A 89 -7.15 20.64 25.17
N THR A 90 -7.12 19.33 24.89
CA THR A 90 -6.38 18.35 25.69
C THR A 90 -5.25 17.77 24.85
N GLU A 91 -4.01 17.96 25.28
CA GLU A 91 -2.84 17.36 24.62
C GLU A 91 -2.32 16.18 25.44
N ASN A 92 -2.09 15.04 24.76
CA ASN A 92 -1.40 13.88 25.31
C ASN A 92 -0.21 13.57 24.39
N VAL A 93 1.00 13.49 24.95
CA VAL A 93 2.22 13.20 24.18
C VAL A 93 2.80 11.87 24.68
N SER A 94 2.97 10.92 23.77
CA SER A 94 3.68 9.67 24.06
C SER A 94 4.89 9.49 23.17
N THR A 95 5.89 8.80 23.69
CA THR A 95 7.08 8.39 22.92
C THR A 95 7.26 6.89 23.11
N ASP A 96 7.11 6.15 22.03
CA ASP A 96 7.30 4.70 22.00
C ASP A 96 8.59 4.36 21.24
N ARG A 97 9.34 3.36 21.71
CA ARG A 97 10.49 2.80 20.99
C ARG A 97 10.26 1.34 20.66
N TYR A 98 10.59 0.97 19.45
CA TYR A 98 10.44 -0.39 18.94
C TYR A 98 11.80 -0.95 18.50
N GLN A 99 12.04 -2.23 18.76
CA GLN A 99 13.16 -3.02 18.26
C GLN A 99 12.62 -4.32 17.67
N ASP A 100 13.02 -4.65 16.44
CA ASP A 100 12.55 -5.87 15.74
C ASP A 100 11.02 -5.99 15.63
N GLY A 101 10.32 -4.85 15.67
CA GLY A 101 8.85 -4.79 15.66
C GLY A 101 8.19 -4.96 17.04
N GLU A 102 8.96 -5.19 18.10
CA GLU A 102 8.46 -5.28 19.47
C GLU A 102 8.67 -3.97 20.24
N LEU A 103 7.73 -3.63 21.13
CA LEU A 103 7.80 -2.43 21.97
C LEU A 103 8.86 -2.60 23.06
N GLU A 104 9.91 -1.78 23.01
CA GLU A 104 11.03 -1.79 23.97
C GLU A 104 10.74 -0.91 25.20
N SER A 105 10.16 0.27 24.97
CA SER A 105 9.84 1.24 26.03
C SER A 105 8.75 2.20 25.59
N SER A 106 7.90 2.62 26.52
CA SER A 106 6.87 3.64 26.31
C SER A 106 7.00 4.69 27.43
N ASP A 107 7.10 5.96 27.04
CA ASP A 107 7.09 7.10 27.96
C ASP A 107 5.84 7.95 27.66
N ASP A 108 4.86 7.86 28.56
CA ASP A 108 3.64 8.64 28.52
C ASP A 108 3.87 9.94 29.29
N SER A 109 4.13 11.03 28.56
CA SER A 109 4.40 12.32 29.17
C SER A 109 3.18 13.25 29.13
N LYS A 110 2.90 13.82 30.31
CA LYS A 110 2.03 14.97 30.65
C LYS A 110 0.75 15.18 29.84
N LYS A 111 -0.37 15.08 30.54
CA LYS A 111 -1.65 15.66 30.11
C LYS A 111 -1.66 17.15 30.40
N GLU A 112 -1.76 17.97 29.37
CA GLU A 112 -2.04 19.39 29.52
C GLU A 112 -3.45 19.69 28.99
N GLN A 113 -4.29 20.28 29.85
CA GLN A 113 -5.61 20.79 29.48
C GLN A 113 -5.56 22.31 29.49
N ARG A 114 -6.01 22.92 28.40
CA ARG A 114 -6.07 24.38 28.28
C ARG A 114 -7.36 24.81 27.59
N VAL A 115 -8.03 25.80 28.16
CA VAL A 115 -9.13 26.49 27.49
C VAL A 115 -8.51 27.44 26.46
N ILE A 116 -8.84 27.25 25.19
CA ILE A 116 -8.23 27.99 24.08
C ILE A 116 -9.16 29.02 23.45
N GLY A 117 -10.44 28.98 23.80
CA GLY A 117 -11.42 29.95 23.37
C GLY A 117 -12.72 29.78 24.14
N GLU A 118 -13.34 30.90 24.46
CA GLU A 118 -14.75 30.96 24.81
C GLU A 118 -15.44 31.62 23.62
N PHE A 119 -16.42 30.96 23.01
CA PHE A 119 -17.30 31.68 22.09
C PHE A 119 -17.92 32.83 22.90
N PRO A 120 -17.92 34.07 22.37
CA PRO A 120 -18.66 35.14 23.02
C PRO A 120 -20.08 34.61 23.19
N LYS A 121 -20.50 34.48 24.44
CA LYS A 121 -21.93 34.50 24.71
C LYS A 121 -22.31 35.90 24.28
N ASP A 122 -22.77 36.05 23.05
CA ASP A 122 -23.52 37.24 22.70
C ASP A 122 -24.52 37.38 23.84
N PRO A 123 -24.49 38.50 24.60
CA PRO A 123 -25.59 38.76 25.47
C PRO A 123 -26.78 38.74 24.54
N VAL A 124 -27.59 37.68 24.64
CA VAL A 124 -28.99 37.79 24.29
C VAL A 124 -29.45 38.89 25.21
N ASP A 125 -29.38 40.13 24.72
CA ASP A 125 -29.91 41.28 25.40
C ASP A 125 -31.39 40.96 25.57
N PRO A 126 -31.87 40.66 26.79
CA PRO A 126 -33.29 40.41 27.00
C PRO A 126 -34.11 41.69 26.78
N GLY A 127 -33.46 42.81 26.43
CA GLY A 127 -34.04 44.14 26.27
C GLY A 127 -34.97 44.36 25.07
N TYR A 128 -35.28 43.34 24.26
CA TYR A 128 -36.38 43.43 23.28
C TYR A 128 -37.68 42.82 23.81
N GLU A 129 -38.04 43.11 25.05
CA GLU A 129 -39.45 43.06 25.48
C GLU A 129 -39.99 44.49 25.59
N ASN A 130 -40.97 44.77 24.73
CA ASN A 130 -41.75 46.00 24.59
C ASN A 130 -41.12 47.13 23.76
N ILE A 131 -41.22 46.98 22.44
CA ILE A 131 -41.50 48.13 21.58
C ILE A 131 -42.85 48.69 22.07
N ASP A 132 -42.84 49.87 22.68
CA ASP A 132 -44.05 50.60 23.00
C ASP A 132 -44.87 50.76 21.70
N PRO A 133 -46.08 50.20 21.58
CA PRO A 133 -46.92 50.37 20.40
C PRO A 133 -47.32 51.83 20.17
N ASN A 134 -47.03 52.73 21.10
CA ASN A 134 -47.20 54.17 20.99
C ASN A 134 -45.90 54.93 20.70
N PHE A 135 -44.88 54.30 20.10
CA PHE A 135 -43.77 55.07 19.50
C PHE A 135 -44.30 55.92 18.36
N GLU A 136 -44.80 57.11 18.68
CA GLU A 136 -45.08 58.15 17.72
C GLU A 136 -43.74 58.55 17.10
N VAL A 137 -43.55 58.17 15.84
CA VAL A 137 -42.55 58.77 14.96
C VAL A 137 -42.89 60.26 14.90
N LYS A 138 -42.27 61.05 15.77
CA LYS A 138 -42.17 62.49 15.56
C LYS A 138 -41.37 62.64 14.27
N ASN A 139 -42.07 62.83 13.16
CA ASN A 139 -41.45 63.32 11.93
C ASN A 139 -40.73 64.62 12.30
N PRO A 140 -39.40 64.63 12.36
CA PRO A 140 -38.70 65.89 12.48
C PRO A 140 -38.88 66.56 11.12
N GLY A 141 -39.75 67.55 11.04
CA GLY A 141 -39.92 68.39 9.84
C GLY A 141 -38.70 69.27 9.53
N GLY A 142 -37.51 68.86 9.96
CA GLY A 142 -36.23 69.48 9.62
C GLY A 142 -35.53 68.64 8.56
N THR A 143 -35.02 69.30 7.52
CA THR A 143 -34.07 68.69 6.60
C THR A 143 -32.91 68.06 7.39
N PRO A 144 -32.52 66.80 7.12
CA PRO A 144 -31.46 66.12 7.85
C PRO A 144 -30.21 67.00 7.90
N GLU A 145 -29.63 67.15 9.09
CA GLU A 145 -28.39 67.91 9.23
C GLU A 145 -27.29 67.18 8.46
N LYS A 146 -26.46 67.95 7.74
CA LYS A 146 -25.36 67.48 6.87
C LYS A 146 -24.59 66.23 7.33
N PRO A 147 -24.21 66.04 8.62
CA PRO A 147 -23.54 64.81 9.07
C PRO A 147 -24.35 63.50 8.87
N GLU A 148 -25.68 63.53 8.92
CA GLU A 148 -26.51 62.32 8.70
C GLU A 148 -26.48 61.87 7.22
N ILE A 149 -26.35 62.82 6.29
CA ILE A 149 -26.27 62.52 4.85
C ILE A 149 -24.94 61.84 4.51
N ASP A 150 -23.83 62.30 5.09
CA ASP A 150 -22.50 61.74 4.86
C ASP A 150 -22.38 60.29 5.38
N ASP A 151 -23.02 59.97 6.51
CA ASP A 151 -23.05 58.61 7.05
C ASP A 151 -23.93 57.67 6.22
N ILE A 152 -25.04 58.14 5.67
CA ILE A 152 -25.88 57.37 4.74
C ILE A 152 -25.10 57.06 3.44
N GLU A 153 -24.36 58.04 2.91
CA GLU A 153 -23.54 57.84 1.71
C GLU A 153 -22.41 56.83 1.98
N ARG A 154 -21.73 56.92 3.13
CA ARG A 154 -20.72 55.95 3.56
C ARG A 154 -21.32 54.54 3.65
N ASN A 155 -22.44 54.37 4.35
CA ASN A 155 -23.10 53.08 4.50
C ASN A 155 -23.53 52.49 3.14
N THR A 156 -24.03 53.33 2.23
CA THR A 156 -24.41 52.90 0.87
C THR A 156 -23.20 52.37 0.10
N ASN A 157 -22.05 53.05 0.20
CA ASN A 157 -20.81 52.61 -0.43
C ASN A 157 -20.28 51.30 0.18
N ASP A 158 -20.32 51.16 1.50
CA ASP A 158 -19.89 49.93 2.19
C ASP A 158 -20.78 48.74 1.81
N ILE A 159 -22.11 48.92 1.76
CA ILE A 159 -23.06 47.88 1.32
C ILE A 159 -22.77 47.46 -0.13
N SER A 160 -22.51 48.42 -1.01
CA SER A 160 -22.14 48.15 -2.41
C SER A 160 -20.82 47.36 -2.52
N ALA A 161 -19.80 47.72 -1.72
CA ALA A 161 -18.55 46.99 -1.65
C ALA A 161 -18.73 45.55 -1.13
N ILE A 162 -19.51 45.37 -0.07
CA ILE A 162 -19.88 44.05 0.46
C ILE A 162 -20.60 43.22 -0.60
N GLY A 163 -21.55 43.81 -1.34
CA GLY A 163 -22.26 43.14 -2.42
C GLY A 163 -21.33 42.61 -3.51
N LYS A 164 -20.28 43.37 -3.86
CA LYS A 164 -19.24 42.92 -4.81
C LYS A 164 -18.43 41.75 -4.24
N MET A 165 -17.97 41.86 -2.99
CA MET A 165 -17.20 40.80 -2.33
C MET A 165 -18.00 39.48 -2.23
N VAL A 166 -19.29 39.56 -1.89
CA VAL A 166 -20.19 38.40 -1.86
C VAL A 166 -20.32 37.78 -3.26
N GLY A 167 -20.46 38.60 -4.30
CA GLY A 167 -20.52 38.13 -5.68
C GLY A 167 -19.24 37.43 -6.14
N GLU A 168 -18.07 37.96 -5.78
CA GLU A 168 -16.78 37.33 -6.05
C GLU A 168 -16.59 36.03 -5.26
N GLY A 169 -17.00 36.02 -3.99
CA GLY A 169 -17.02 34.81 -3.16
C GLY A 169 -17.89 33.71 -3.77
N GLY A 170 -19.09 34.05 -4.27
CA GLY A 170 -19.96 33.10 -4.96
C GLY A 170 -19.31 32.47 -6.20
N LYS A 171 -18.58 33.26 -7.00
CA LYS A 171 -17.83 32.74 -8.16
C LYS A 171 -16.70 31.81 -7.74
N ALA A 172 -15.96 32.16 -6.69
CA ALA A 172 -14.88 31.32 -6.17
C ALA A 172 -15.41 29.98 -5.64
N ILE A 173 -16.53 29.99 -4.90
CA ILE A 173 -17.20 28.78 -4.42
C ILE A 173 -17.62 27.89 -5.60
N ALA A 174 -18.23 28.47 -6.63
CA ALA A 174 -18.63 27.71 -7.83
C ALA A 174 -17.41 27.10 -8.55
N GLY A 175 -16.30 27.84 -8.65
CA GLY A 175 -15.05 27.33 -9.21
C GLY A 175 -14.48 26.16 -8.41
N ASN A 176 -14.47 26.28 -7.08
CA ASN A 176 -14.02 25.21 -6.18
C ASN A 176 -14.89 23.97 -6.28
N ALA A 177 -16.22 24.13 -6.36
CA ALA A 177 -17.15 23.01 -6.56
C ALA A 177 -16.83 22.24 -7.85
N GLY A 178 -16.58 22.95 -8.96
CA GLY A 178 -16.19 22.32 -10.22
C GLY A 178 -14.84 21.58 -10.15
N ALA A 179 -13.86 22.13 -9.41
CA ALA A 179 -12.57 21.46 -9.20
C ALA A 179 -12.72 20.18 -8.37
N ILE A 180 -13.58 20.21 -7.34
CA ILE A 180 -13.89 19.04 -6.51
C ILE A 180 -14.53 17.94 -7.37
N ASP A 181 -15.51 18.28 -8.20
CA ASP A 181 -16.17 17.31 -9.10
C ASP A 181 -15.18 16.69 -10.08
N HIS A 182 -14.29 17.50 -10.67
CA HIS A 182 -13.23 17.01 -11.54
C HIS A 182 -12.29 16.04 -10.81
N ASN A 183 -11.85 16.39 -9.60
CA ASN A 183 -10.96 15.56 -8.79
C ASN A 183 -11.64 14.25 -8.39
N ALA A 184 -12.92 14.27 -8.03
CA ALA A 184 -13.70 13.06 -7.75
C ALA A 184 -13.73 12.12 -8.97
N GLY A 185 -13.90 12.66 -10.18
CA GLY A 185 -13.80 11.88 -11.42
C GLY A 185 -12.41 11.28 -11.64
N ALA A 186 -11.35 12.04 -11.40
CA ALA A 186 -9.97 11.56 -11.51
C ALA A 186 -9.66 10.45 -10.49
N ILE A 187 -10.18 10.55 -9.26
CA ILE A 187 -10.03 9.54 -8.22
C ILE A 187 -10.68 8.21 -8.63
N GLU A 188 -11.92 8.24 -9.12
CA GLU A 188 -12.58 7.02 -9.63
C GLU A 188 -11.83 6.45 -10.85
N ALA A 189 -11.34 7.33 -11.73
CA ALA A 189 -10.29 7.10 -12.73
C ALA A 189 -9.17 6.16 -12.24
N ASN A 190 -8.44 6.68 -11.26
CA ASN A 190 -7.26 6.05 -10.69
C ASN A 190 -7.59 4.75 -9.98
N LYS A 191 -8.70 4.71 -9.25
CA LYS A 191 -9.19 3.50 -8.56
C LYS A 191 -9.41 2.35 -9.54
N ALA A 192 -10.09 2.61 -10.66
CA ALA A 192 -10.27 1.61 -11.71
C ALA A 192 -8.92 1.14 -12.29
N GLY A 193 -7.99 2.07 -12.52
CA GLY A 193 -6.63 1.76 -12.98
C GLY A 193 -5.84 0.87 -12.00
N ILE A 194 -5.92 1.17 -10.70
CA ILE A 194 -5.28 0.39 -9.63
C ILE A 194 -5.86 -1.03 -9.59
N THR A 195 -7.18 -1.18 -9.64
CA THR A 195 -7.82 -2.51 -9.67
C THR A 195 -7.38 -3.32 -10.89
N ALA A 196 -7.34 -2.70 -12.09
CA ALA A 196 -6.86 -3.38 -13.29
C ALA A 196 -5.39 -3.82 -13.17
N ASN A 197 -4.53 -2.97 -12.60
CA ASN A 197 -3.13 -3.32 -12.36
C ASN A 197 -2.98 -4.44 -11.33
N SER A 198 -3.75 -4.43 -10.24
CA SER A 198 -3.75 -5.49 -9.24
C SER A 198 -4.11 -6.85 -9.87
N ASN A 199 -5.16 -6.90 -10.70
CA ASN A 199 -5.54 -8.12 -11.41
C ASN A 199 -4.44 -8.63 -12.35
N ARG A 200 -3.74 -7.72 -13.04
CA ARG A 200 -2.60 -8.08 -13.91
C ARG A 200 -1.43 -8.65 -13.11
N ILE A 201 -1.12 -8.07 -11.95
CA ILE A 201 -0.06 -8.56 -11.06
C ILE A 201 -0.39 -9.97 -10.59
N SER A 202 -1.62 -10.22 -10.12
CA SER A 202 -2.04 -11.56 -9.70
C SER A 202 -1.99 -12.57 -10.86
N GLY A 203 -2.28 -12.16 -12.09
CA GLY A 203 -2.08 -13.00 -13.28
C GLY A 203 -0.61 -13.35 -13.51
N LEU A 204 0.29 -12.36 -13.42
CA LEU A 204 1.73 -12.57 -13.57
C LEU A 204 2.30 -13.49 -12.48
N GLU A 205 1.83 -13.40 -11.24
CA GLU A 205 2.24 -14.29 -10.15
C GLU A 205 1.90 -15.77 -10.46
N GLN A 206 0.71 -16.02 -11.01
CA GLN A 206 0.30 -17.36 -11.42
C GLN A 206 1.14 -17.89 -12.58
N ASP A 207 1.42 -17.05 -13.58
CA ASP A 207 2.28 -17.40 -14.71
C ASP A 207 3.71 -17.71 -14.27
N MET A 208 4.27 -16.91 -13.35
CA MET A 208 5.60 -17.15 -12.78
C MET A 208 5.64 -18.47 -12.02
N LYS A 209 4.61 -18.78 -11.22
CA LYS A 209 4.52 -20.08 -10.53
C LYS A 209 4.47 -21.23 -11.54
N ALA A 210 3.63 -21.13 -12.57
CA ALA A 210 3.53 -22.15 -13.62
C ALA A 210 4.85 -22.32 -14.38
N MET A 211 5.59 -21.23 -14.61
CA MET A 211 6.91 -21.27 -15.22
C MET A 211 7.93 -21.96 -14.32
N GLY A 212 7.94 -21.65 -13.02
CA GLY A 212 8.78 -22.36 -12.03
C GLY A 212 8.50 -23.87 -12.02
N ASP A 213 7.23 -24.27 -12.01
CA ASP A 213 6.82 -25.68 -12.07
C ASP A 213 7.27 -26.36 -13.39
N ARG A 214 7.28 -25.62 -14.52
CA ARG A 214 7.79 -26.12 -15.81
C ARG A 214 9.31 -26.27 -15.81
N VAL A 215 10.04 -25.31 -15.27
CA VAL A 215 11.50 -25.37 -15.15
C VAL A 215 11.91 -26.57 -14.29
N ASN A 216 11.29 -26.76 -13.13
CA ASN A 216 11.57 -27.90 -12.26
C ASN A 216 11.34 -29.25 -12.97
N ARG A 217 10.27 -29.36 -13.76
CA ARG A 217 10.03 -30.56 -14.61
C ARG A 217 11.07 -30.71 -15.71
N MET A 218 11.51 -29.63 -16.34
CA MET A 218 12.56 -29.68 -17.37
C MET A 218 13.90 -30.12 -16.78
N GLU A 219 14.28 -29.62 -15.62
CA GLU A 219 15.47 -30.07 -14.89
C GLU A 219 15.37 -31.55 -14.54
N GLY A 220 14.20 -32.01 -14.07
CA GLY A 220 13.93 -33.42 -13.83
C GLY A 220 14.11 -34.29 -15.09
N LYS A 221 13.51 -33.89 -16.22
CA LYS A 221 13.68 -34.57 -17.52
C LYS A 221 15.13 -34.62 -17.98
N LEU A 222 15.83 -33.50 -17.90
CA LEU A 222 17.21 -33.40 -18.32
C LEU A 222 18.09 -34.31 -17.45
N SER A 223 17.88 -34.26 -16.12
CA SER A 223 18.59 -35.10 -15.16
C SER A 223 18.34 -36.59 -15.41
N ASN A 224 17.08 -37.00 -15.60
CA ASN A 224 16.69 -38.35 -16.02
C ASN A 224 17.36 -38.74 -17.34
N GLY A 225 17.43 -37.83 -18.31
CA GLY A 225 18.02 -38.10 -19.61
C GLY A 225 19.52 -38.32 -19.56
N VAL A 226 20.24 -37.47 -18.83
CA VAL A 226 21.68 -37.61 -18.61
C VAL A 226 21.98 -38.90 -17.84
N ALA A 227 21.22 -39.21 -16.80
CA ALA A 227 21.34 -40.48 -16.08
C ALA A 227 21.09 -41.66 -17.02
N GLY A 228 20.01 -41.65 -17.81
CA GLY A 228 19.68 -42.70 -18.77
C GLY A 228 20.82 -42.98 -19.75
N VAL A 229 21.35 -41.94 -20.39
CA VAL A 229 22.48 -42.06 -21.32
C VAL A 229 23.75 -42.55 -20.60
N ALA A 230 24.03 -42.05 -19.40
CA ALA A 230 25.17 -42.53 -18.61
C ALA A 230 25.04 -44.02 -18.26
N ALA A 231 23.84 -44.47 -17.87
CA ALA A 231 23.56 -45.88 -17.59
C ALA A 231 23.77 -46.73 -18.85
N MET A 232 23.27 -46.30 -20.00
CA MET A 232 23.49 -46.98 -21.28
C MET A 232 24.97 -47.04 -21.65
N SER A 233 25.71 -45.96 -21.45
CA SER A 233 27.15 -45.90 -21.75
C SER A 233 28.00 -46.83 -20.86
N SER A 234 27.49 -47.16 -19.66
CA SER A 234 28.15 -48.11 -18.77
C SER A 234 27.95 -49.58 -19.17
N ILE A 235 27.02 -49.85 -20.11
CA ILE A 235 26.76 -51.21 -20.60
C ILE A 235 28.00 -51.69 -21.36
N LYS A 236 28.63 -52.75 -20.84
CA LYS A 236 29.74 -53.42 -21.51
C LYS A 236 29.22 -54.61 -22.31
N TYR A 237 29.55 -54.66 -23.59
CA TYR A 237 29.28 -55.80 -24.46
C TYR A 237 30.58 -56.60 -24.66
N GLN A 238 30.59 -57.86 -24.23
CA GLN A 238 31.66 -58.81 -24.56
C GLN A 238 31.20 -59.64 -25.77
N GLY A 239 31.49 -59.15 -26.98
CA GLY A 239 31.00 -59.75 -28.22
C GLY A 239 29.48 -59.60 -28.38
N SER A 240 28.80 -60.67 -28.80
CA SER A 240 27.34 -60.72 -28.83
C SER A 240 26.78 -61.03 -27.45
N GLY A 241 26.00 -60.13 -26.86
CA GLY A 241 25.50 -60.31 -25.50
C GLY A 241 24.51 -59.25 -25.04
N ILE A 242 23.96 -59.48 -23.84
CA ILE A 242 23.09 -58.55 -23.12
C ILE A 242 23.90 -57.93 -22.00
N GLY A 243 23.71 -56.64 -21.74
CA GLY A 243 24.32 -55.96 -20.62
C GLY A 243 23.34 -55.07 -19.88
N LEU A 244 23.72 -54.77 -18.65
CA LEU A 244 22.97 -53.93 -17.71
C LEU A 244 23.87 -52.77 -17.28
N GLY A 245 23.28 -51.60 -17.17
CA GLY A 245 23.95 -50.39 -16.73
C GLY A 245 23.10 -49.67 -15.70
N VAL A 246 23.75 -49.04 -14.73
CA VAL A 246 23.08 -48.19 -13.74
C VAL A 246 23.85 -46.90 -13.61
N SER A 247 23.16 -45.81 -13.35
CA SER A 247 23.80 -44.52 -13.09
C SER A 247 22.98 -43.69 -12.12
N ASN A 248 23.64 -42.71 -11.53
CA ASN A 248 23.01 -41.64 -10.78
C ASN A 248 23.55 -40.30 -11.30
N TYR A 249 22.65 -39.35 -11.57
CA TYR A 249 23.02 -37.98 -11.92
C TYR A 249 22.02 -37.01 -11.32
N ASN A 250 22.52 -36.01 -10.58
CA ASN A 250 21.75 -34.92 -9.99
C ASN A 250 20.40 -35.38 -9.38
N GLY A 251 20.46 -36.37 -8.48
CA GLY A 251 19.29 -36.92 -7.77
C GLY A 251 18.41 -37.89 -8.57
N SER A 252 18.70 -38.12 -9.85
CA SER A 252 18.01 -39.07 -10.71
C SER A 252 18.77 -40.39 -10.78
N ASN A 253 18.06 -41.50 -10.61
CA ASN A 253 18.62 -42.84 -10.76
C ASN A 253 18.13 -43.44 -12.07
N ALA A 254 19.04 -44.03 -12.84
CA ALA A 254 18.68 -44.71 -14.08
C ALA A 254 19.19 -46.14 -14.11
N ILE A 255 18.39 -47.00 -14.72
CA ILE A 255 18.75 -48.38 -15.07
C ILE A 255 18.61 -48.53 -16.59
N ALA A 256 19.58 -49.17 -17.22
CA ALA A 256 19.60 -49.44 -18.64
C ALA A 256 19.83 -50.93 -18.91
N VAL A 257 19.15 -51.44 -19.92
CA VAL A 257 19.31 -52.80 -20.43
C VAL A 257 19.52 -52.70 -21.93
N GLY A 258 20.50 -53.44 -22.45
CA GLY A 258 20.78 -53.42 -23.88
C GLY A 258 21.35 -54.73 -24.38
N ALA A 259 21.28 -54.92 -25.68
CA ALA A 259 21.87 -56.05 -26.38
C ALA A 259 22.78 -55.55 -27.51
N GLY A 260 23.88 -56.26 -27.72
CA GLY A 260 24.84 -56.00 -28.79
C GLY A 260 25.12 -57.28 -29.56
N VAL A 261 25.37 -57.16 -30.85
CA VAL A 261 25.82 -58.25 -31.72
C VAL A 261 27.03 -57.80 -32.54
N THR A 262 28.06 -58.63 -32.56
CA THR A 262 29.24 -58.46 -33.41
C THR A 262 29.14 -59.40 -34.61
N PHE A 263 29.52 -58.92 -35.80
CA PHE A 263 29.50 -59.72 -37.02
C PHE A 263 30.59 -59.30 -38.01
N GLY A 264 30.75 -60.10 -39.07
CA GLY A 264 31.84 -60.00 -40.04
C GLY A 264 32.92 -61.03 -39.77
N SER A 265 33.75 -61.28 -40.78
CA SER A 265 34.82 -62.31 -40.77
C SER A 265 35.80 -62.16 -39.60
N GLU A 266 35.89 -60.96 -39.04
CA GLU A 266 36.84 -60.59 -38.00
C GLU A 266 36.19 -59.86 -36.82
N GLU A 267 34.87 -59.98 -36.65
CA GLU A 267 34.07 -59.23 -35.66
C GLU A 267 34.19 -57.70 -35.81
N GLN A 268 34.47 -57.25 -37.03
CA GLN A 268 34.74 -55.85 -37.35
C GLN A 268 33.50 -54.94 -37.25
N TRP A 269 32.28 -55.49 -37.32
CA TRP A 269 31.03 -54.74 -37.16
C TRP A 269 30.39 -55.03 -35.81
N MET A 270 29.88 -54.00 -35.15
CA MET A 270 29.08 -54.13 -33.93
C MET A 270 27.83 -53.28 -34.03
N VAL A 271 26.67 -53.89 -33.83
CA VAL A 271 25.37 -53.21 -33.67
C VAL A 271 24.94 -53.40 -32.23
N ASN A 272 24.58 -52.31 -31.55
CA ASN A 272 24.02 -52.37 -30.21
C ASN A 272 22.75 -51.51 -30.11
N GLY A 273 21.88 -51.92 -29.19
CA GLY A 273 20.69 -51.19 -28.81
C GLY A 273 20.48 -51.30 -27.32
N ALA A 274 20.04 -50.21 -26.69
CA ALA A 274 19.72 -50.18 -25.28
C ALA A 274 18.46 -49.36 -25.04
N ILE A 275 17.81 -49.64 -23.93
CA ILE A 275 16.71 -48.86 -23.37
C ILE A 275 17.07 -48.55 -21.92
N SER A 276 16.89 -47.30 -21.49
CA SER A 276 17.05 -46.88 -20.10
C SER A 276 15.75 -46.35 -19.54
N HIS A 277 15.48 -46.67 -18.28
CA HIS A 277 14.43 -46.05 -17.48
C HIS A 277 15.09 -45.27 -16.34
N ALA A 278 14.73 -43.99 -16.20
CA ALA A 278 15.24 -43.12 -15.16
C ALA A 278 14.10 -42.56 -14.32
N GLN A 279 14.34 -42.42 -13.01
CA GLN A 279 13.40 -41.82 -12.07
C GLN A 279 14.11 -40.79 -11.20
N THR A 280 13.44 -39.66 -10.99
CA THR A 280 13.89 -38.55 -10.15
C THR A 280 12.80 -38.12 -9.19
N ASN A 281 13.22 -37.60 -8.05
CA ASN A 281 12.36 -36.93 -7.07
C ASN A 281 12.87 -35.50 -6.81
N LEU A 282 13.44 -34.86 -7.83
CA LEU A 282 13.96 -33.50 -7.73
C LEU A 282 12.81 -32.52 -7.44
N HIS A 283 13.04 -31.57 -6.53
CA HIS A 283 12.08 -30.52 -6.16
C HIS A 283 10.70 -31.03 -5.72
N GLY A 284 10.63 -32.24 -5.14
CA GLY A 284 9.37 -32.84 -4.68
C GLY A 284 8.45 -33.36 -5.80
N ILE A 285 8.92 -33.35 -7.05
CA ILE A 285 8.19 -33.89 -8.20
C ILE A 285 8.76 -35.27 -8.51
N SER A 286 7.95 -36.32 -8.34
CA SER A 286 8.33 -37.66 -8.80
C SER A 286 8.08 -37.76 -10.30
N GLN A 287 9.14 -37.99 -11.05
CA GLN A 287 9.08 -38.09 -12.49
C GLN A 287 9.93 -39.25 -13.00
N SER A 288 9.41 -39.99 -13.97
CA SER A 288 10.16 -41.02 -14.69
C SER A 288 10.12 -40.80 -16.20
N ASP A 289 11.23 -41.11 -16.86
CA ASP A 289 11.39 -41.01 -18.29
C ASP A 289 12.12 -42.26 -18.82
N THR A 290 11.80 -42.66 -20.05
CA THR A 290 12.42 -43.81 -20.74
C THR A 290 13.07 -43.34 -22.03
N ILE A 291 14.30 -43.77 -22.28
CA ILE A 291 15.09 -43.41 -23.48
C ILE A 291 15.54 -44.70 -24.17
N GLY A 292 15.46 -44.72 -25.49
CA GLY A 292 16.03 -45.79 -26.33
C GLY A 292 17.16 -45.24 -27.19
N ALA A 293 18.20 -46.04 -27.40
CA ALA A 293 19.31 -45.70 -28.28
C ALA A 293 19.77 -46.95 -29.04
N ALA A 294 20.24 -46.75 -30.26
CA ALA A 294 20.88 -47.79 -31.06
C ALA A 294 22.09 -47.20 -31.77
N SER A 295 23.16 -47.98 -31.89
CA SER A 295 24.38 -47.56 -32.59
C SER A 295 24.97 -48.69 -33.42
N VAL A 296 25.72 -48.30 -34.46
CA VAL A 296 26.49 -49.20 -35.31
C VAL A 296 27.91 -48.68 -35.34
N SER A 297 28.88 -49.56 -35.12
CA SER A 297 30.31 -49.23 -35.12
C SER A 297 31.12 -50.23 -35.94
N TYR A 298 32.24 -49.76 -36.48
CA TYR A 298 33.17 -50.54 -37.28
C TYR A 298 34.60 -50.35 -36.74
N SER A 299 35.35 -51.44 -36.57
CA SER A 299 36.76 -51.39 -36.14
C SER A 299 37.68 -51.81 -37.29
N PHE A 300 38.61 -50.93 -37.66
CA PHE A 300 39.74 -51.29 -38.50
C PHE A 300 40.75 -52.09 -37.67
N LYS A 301 41.33 -53.14 -38.26
CA LYS A 301 42.49 -53.83 -37.69
C LYS A 301 43.76 -53.43 -38.42
#